data_AF-A0A1E5VGX4-F1
#
_entry.id   AF-A0A1E5VGX4-F1
#
_cell.length_a   1.000
_cell.length_b   1.000
_cell.length_c   1.000
_cell.angle_alpha   90.00
_cell.angle_beta   90.00
_cell.angle_gamma   90.00
#
_symmetry.space_group_name_H-M   'P 1'
#
loop_
_entity.id
_entity.type
_entity.pdbx_description
1 polymer ?
#
loop_
_entity_poly.entity_id
_entity_poly.type
_entity_poly.pdbx_seq_one_letter_code
_entity_poly.pdbx_strand_id
1 'polypeptide(L)'
;MAPPPRQNPTRRKGEEPWLAVSLRPANFLPGLAIGFLLGLLLDLSSSWRPKSSPAPAPSAGPARRGSSSKRASGSSSFGSGGEELKMVLVVRQDLKMGAGKIASQCAHAATGLYAELMSSNRGLLRQWEQLGQAKIVLTCKNQQEMNRIKDTAEHRGIPTFIVADAGRTQVCSIISWF
;
A
#
# COMPACT_ATOMS: atom_id res chain seq x y z
N MET A 1 90.55 -13.13 -18.55
CA MET A 1 89.63 -13.59 -19.62
C MET A 1 88.28 -13.84 -18.97
N ALA A 2 87.35 -12.88 -19.06
CA ALA A 2 86.02 -13.00 -18.45
C ALA A 2 85.01 -13.52 -19.51
N PRO A 3 84.04 -14.38 -19.14
CA PRO A 3 82.99 -14.78 -20.06
C PRO A 3 82.05 -13.60 -20.37
N PRO A 4 81.54 -13.46 -21.61
CA PRO A 4 80.59 -12.41 -21.94
C PRO A 4 79.24 -12.64 -21.24
N PRO A 5 78.51 -11.58 -20.86
CA PRO A 5 77.19 -11.71 -20.25
C PRO A 5 76.19 -12.29 -21.25
N ARG A 6 75.42 -13.30 -20.79
CA ARG A 6 74.32 -13.88 -21.59
C ARG A 6 73.21 -12.84 -21.75
N GLN A 7 72.91 -12.46 -22.99
CA GLN A 7 71.66 -11.78 -23.30
C GLN A 7 70.50 -12.77 -23.18
N ASN A 8 69.48 -12.42 -22.38
CA ASN A 8 68.25 -13.21 -22.27
C ASN A 8 67.13 -12.49 -23.04
N PRO A 9 66.36 -13.16 -23.91
CA PRO A 9 65.50 -12.49 -24.87
C PRO A 9 64.14 -12.07 -24.29
N THR A 10 63.45 -11.22 -25.05
CA THR A 10 62.00 -10.92 -24.97
C THR A 10 61.45 -10.27 -23.70
N ARG A 11 61.48 -8.93 -23.74
CA ARG A 11 60.36 -8.07 -23.34
C ARG A 11 59.00 -8.68 -23.77
N ARG A 12 58.19 -9.12 -22.82
CA ARG A 12 56.72 -9.15 -22.93
C ARG A 12 56.11 -8.59 -21.66
N LYS A 13 55.57 -7.36 -21.74
CA LYS A 13 54.61 -6.87 -20.75
C LYS A 13 53.42 -7.83 -20.78
N GLY A 14 52.99 -8.31 -19.61
CA GLY A 14 51.68 -8.94 -19.49
C GLY A 14 50.62 -7.87 -19.72
N GLU A 15 49.99 -7.89 -20.89
CA GLU A 15 48.82 -7.07 -21.19
C GLU A 15 47.60 -7.76 -20.56
N GLU A 16 47.42 -7.58 -19.25
CA GLU A 16 46.20 -7.98 -18.55
C GLU A 16 45.00 -7.28 -19.22
N PRO A 17 43.94 -8.00 -19.62
CA PRO A 17 42.82 -7.41 -20.34
C PRO A 17 42.01 -6.52 -19.40
N TRP A 18 42.17 -5.19 -19.58
CA TRP A 18 41.48 -4.12 -18.84
C TRP A 18 39.95 -4.30 -18.72
N LEU A 19 39.35 -5.08 -19.63
CA LEU A 19 37.94 -5.48 -19.62
C LEU A 19 37.54 -6.34 -18.41
N ALA A 20 38.46 -7.15 -17.87
CA ALA A 20 38.20 -8.08 -16.76
C ALA A 20 38.12 -7.39 -15.37
N VAL A 21 38.56 -6.13 -15.27
CA VAL A 21 38.42 -5.33 -14.04
C VAL A 21 37.05 -4.64 -14.01
N SER A 22 36.54 -4.18 -15.16
CA SER A 22 35.31 -3.41 -15.27
C SER A 22 34.02 -4.20 -14.98
N LEU A 23 34.04 -5.53 -15.12
CA LEU A 23 32.85 -6.39 -14.93
C LEU A 23 32.72 -7.02 -13.53
N ARG A 24 33.50 -6.56 -12.54
CA ARG A 24 33.36 -7.01 -11.15
C ARG A 24 32.08 -6.41 -10.52
N PRO A 25 31.17 -7.20 -9.92
CA PRO A 25 29.92 -6.69 -9.34
C PRO A 25 30.12 -5.55 -8.32
N ALA A 26 31.23 -5.58 -7.56
CA ALA A 26 31.61 -4.53 -6.62
C ALA A 26 31.72 -3.13 -7.25
N ASN A 27 32.05 -3.04 -8.54
CA ASN A 27 32.16 -1.75 -9.26
C ASN A 27 30.79 -1.21 -9.72
N PHE A 28 29.76 -2.07 -9.77
CA PHE A 28 28.38 -1.67 -10.08
C PHE A 28 27.59 -1.22 -8.84
N LEU A 29 27.97 -1.67 -7.64
CA LEU A 29 27.30 -1.28 -6.38
C LEU A 29 27.15 0.24 -6.19
N PRO A 30 28.21 1.07 -6.40
CA PRO A 30 28.09 2.52 -6.27
C PRO A 30 27.10 3.12 -7.29
N GLY A 31 27.18 2.69 -8.55
CA GLY A 31 26.30 3.17 -9.61
C GLY A 31 24.84 2.78 -9.39
N LEU A 32 24.58 1.57 -8.89
CA LEU A 32 23.24 1.08 -8.59
C LEU A 32 22.63 1.79 -7.38
N ALA A 33 23.42 2.07 -6.34
CA ALA A 33 22.99 2.88 -5.20
C ALA A 33 22.66 4.33 -5.59
N ILE A 34 23.52 4.97 -6.40
CA ILE A 34 23.29 6.33 -6.92
C ILE A 34 22.03 6.36 -7.81
N GLY A 35 21.87 5.39 -8.70
CA GLY A 35 20.70 5.26 -9.57
C GLY A 35 19.40 5.05 -8.78
N PHE A 36 19.42 4.22 -7.74
CA PHE A 36 18.27 4.01 -6.85
C PHE A 36 17.91 5.29 -6.09
N LEU A 37 18.89 6.00 -5.53
CA LEU A 37 18.65 7.26 -4.80
C LEU A 37 18.13 8.38 -5.71
N LEU A 38 18.70 8.54 -6.92
CA LEU A 38 18.21 9.53 -7.90
C LEU A 38 16.81 9.17 -8.42
N GLY A 39 16.54 7.89 -8.66
CA GLY A 39 15.21 7.40 -9.03
C GLY A 39 14.17 7.71 -7.94
N LEU A 40 14.48 7.39 -6.68
CA LEU A 40 13.59 7.66 -5.54
C LEU A 40 13.34 9.17 -5.34
N LEU A 41 14.35 10.01 -5.59
CA LEU A 41 14.25 11.47 -5.46
C LEU A 41 13.36 12.09 -6.57
N LEU A 42 13.49 11.61 -7.81
CA LEU A 42 12.65 12.03 -8.94
C LEU A 42 11.20 11.54 -8.80
N ASP A 43 11.00 10.33 -8.29
CA ASP A 43 9.68 9.75 -8.05
C ASP A 43 8.91 10.51 -6.95
N LEU A 44 9.58 10.83 -5.83
CA LEU A 44 9.04 11.72 -4.78
C LEU A 44 8.70 13.11 -5.33
N SER A 45 9.55 13.67 -6.20
CA SER A 45 9.30 14.97 -6.84
C SER A 45 8.08 14.97 -7.75
N SER A 46 7.78 13.84 -8.41
CA SER A 46 6.63 13.71 -9.32
C SER A 46 5.28 13.76 -8.59
N SER A 47 5.24 13.28 -7.35
CA SER A 47 4.03 13.21 -6.50
C SER A 47 3.55 14.59 -5.99
N TRP A 48 4.31 15.66 -6.23
CA TRP A 48 4.00 17.03 -5.80
C TRP A 48 3.46 17.93 -6.92
N ARG A 49 2.82 17.37 -7.96
CA ARG A 49 2.03 18.15 -8.93
C ARG A 49 0.58 18.33 -8.43
N PRO A 50 0.19 19.49 -7.86
CA PRO A 50 -1.21 19.79 -7.65
C PRO A 50 -1.89 19.93 -9.02
N LYS A 51 -2.89 19.09 -9.30
CA LYS A 51 -3.70 19.22 -10.53
C LYS A 51 -4.75 20.32 -10.36
N SER A 52 -4.31 21.57 -10.41
CA SER A 52 -5.18 22.72 -10.59
C SER A 52 -5.42 22.96 -12.09
N SER A 53 -6.70 23.10 -12.48
CA SER A 53 -7.12 23.73 -13.73
C SER A 53 -8.45 24.47 -13.50
N PRO A 54 -8.74 25.56 -14.23
CA PRO A 54 -9.64 26.62 -13.75
C PRO A 54 -11.05 26.56 -14.35
N ALA A 55 -11.96 27.36 -13.77
CA ALA A 55 -13.29 27.65 -14.30
C ALA A 55 -13.36 29.07 -14.92
N PRO A 56 -14.22 29.31 -15.92
CA PRO A 56 -14.60 30.66 -16.33
C PRO A 56 -16.11 30.96 -16.19
N ALA A 57 -16.40 31.96 -15.34
CA ALA A 57 -17.37 33.08 -15.46
C ALA A 57 -18.86 32.88 -15.88
N PRO A 58 -19.78 33.79 -15.45
CA PRO A 58 -21.24 33.59 -15.54
C PRO A 58 -21.94 34.41 -16.65
N SER A 59 -23.20 34.04 -16.95
CA SER A 59 -24.16 34.88 -17.69
C SER A 59 -25.56 34.77 -17.06
N ALA A 60 -26.31 35.88 -17.04
CA ALA A 60 -27.52 36.05 -16.24
C ALA A 60 -28.84 35.77 -17.00
N GLY A 61 -29.87 35.28 -16.29
CA GLY A 61 -31.24 35.11 -16.78
C GLY A 61 -32.19 34.68 -15.64
N PRO A 62 -33.44 35.19 -15.52
CA PRO A 62 -34.12 35.22 -14.21
C PRO A 62 -35.16 34.13 -13.92
N ALA A 63 -35.25 33.81 -12.61
CA ALA A 63 -36.43 33.50 -11.80
C ALA A 63 -37.51 32.50 -12.30
N ARG A 64 -37.68 31.38 -11.56
CA ARG A 64 -39.00 30.76 -11.35
C ARG A 64 -39.15 30.02 -10.01
N ARG A 65 -39.81 30.73 -9.08
CA ARG A 65 -40.68 30.29 -7.98
C ARG A 65 -41.03 28.78 -7.90
N GLY A 66 -40.84 28.17 -6.72
CA GLY A 66 -41.76 27.13 -6.23
C GLY A 66 -41.18 25.99 -5.37
N SER A 67 -41.94 25.62 -4.33
CA SER A 67 -41.88 24.36 -3.58
C SER A 67 -40.68 24.10 -2.66
N SER A 68 -40.84 24.54 -1.41
CA SER A 68 -40.22 23.93 -0.24
C SER A 68 -40.63 22.46 -0.10
N SER A 69 -39.68 21.53 -0.27
CA SER A 69 -39.82 20.17 0.24
C SER A 69 -38.64 19.81 1.12
N LYS A 70 -38.91 19.63 2.42
CA LYS A 70 -37.95 19.19 3.42
C LYS A 70 -37.49 17.77 3.07
N ARG A 71 -36.40 17.63 2.30
CA ARG A 71 -35.67 16.36 2.25
C ARG A 71 -34.90 16.23 3.55
N ALA A 72 -35.41 15.36 4.42
CA ALA A 72 -34.78 15.03 5.68
C ALA A 72 -33.32 14.65 5.43
N SER A 73 -32.41 15.43 6.01
CA SER A 73 -31.05 14.99 6.25
C SER A 73 -31.13 13.78 7.16
N GLY A 74 -31.06 12.59 6.56
CA GLY A 74 -30.83 11.33 7.26
C GLY A 74 -29.42 11.29 7.86
N SER A 75 -29.15 12.23 8.77
CA SER A 75 -28.11 12.09 9.77
C SER A 75 -28.51 10.92 10.65
N SER A 76 -28.09 9.72 10.26
CA SER A 76 -28.00 8.61 11.18
C SER A 76 -27.03 9.02 12.28
N SER A 77 -27.58 9.54 13.38
CA SER A 77 -26.83 9.90 14.58
C SER A 77 -26.30 8.63 15.23
N PHE A 78 -25.19 8.12 14.70
CA PHE A 78 -24.41 7.06 15.32
C PHE A 78 -23.88 7.57 16.66
N GLY A 79 -24.32 6.91 17.73
CA GLY A 79 -23.71 6.89 19.06
C GLY A 79 -23.11 8.19 19.60
N SER A 80 -23.91 8.98 20.33
CA SER A 80 -23.38 9.92 21.34
C SER A 80 -22.88 9.16 22.59
N GLY A 81 -22.00 8.17 22.39
CA GLY A 81 -21.73 7.10 23.34
C GLY A 81 -20.33 6.51 23.29
N GLY A 82 -19.32 7.27 22.87
CA GLY A 82 -17.90 6.86 22.99
C GLY A 82 -17.51 5.57 22.25
N GLU A 83 -18.23 5.23 21.18
CA GLU A 83 -18.11 3.95 20.48
C GLU A 83 -16.69 3.78 19.88
N GLU A 84 -15.98 2.72 20.29
CA GLU A 84 -14.59 2.48 19.89
C GLU A 84 -14.52 1.87 18.48
N LEU A 85 -14.31 2.73 17.47
CA LEU A 85 -14.04 2.28 16.12
C LEU A 85 -12.73 1.49 16.02
N LYS A 86 -12.81 0.28 15.44
CA LYS A 86 -11.65 -0.58 15.23
C LYS A 86 -11.74 -1.40 13.95
N MET A 87 -10.58 -1.57 13.32
CA MET A 87 -10.36 -2.47 12.19
C MET A 87 -9.98 -3.85 12.73
N VAL A 88 -10.67 -4.88 12.27
CA VAL A 88 -10.49 -6.28 12.66
C VAL A 88 -9.97 -7.06 11.45
N LEU A 89 -8.78 -7.65 11.59
CA LEU A 89 -8.05 -8.35 10.54
C LEU A 89 -8.12 -9.85 10.83
N VAL A 90 -8.94 -10.59 10.10
CA VAL A 90 -9.21 -12.01 10.32
C VAL A 90 -8.33 -12.87 9.40
N VAL A 91 -7.45 -13.67 10.02
CA VAL A 91 -6.45 -14.50 9.34
C VAL A 91 -6.86 -15.98 9.36
N ARG A 92 -6.77 -16.66 8.23
CA ARG A 92 -7.03 -18.11 8.12
C ARG A 92 -5.87 -18.96 8.67
N GLN A 93 -6.16 -19.86 9.60
CA GLN A 93 -5.18 -20.77 10.22
C GLN A 93 -4.81 -21.97 9.33
N ASP A 94 -5.76 -22.52 8.56
CA ASP A 94 -5.57 -23.71 7.71
C ASP A 94 -4.49 -23.56 6.64
N LEU A 95 -4.10 -22.32 6.33
CA LEU A 95 -3.05 -21.98 5.36
C LEU A 95 -1.62 -22.13 5.90
N LYS A 96 -1.44 -22.29 7.22
CA LYS A 96 -0.13 -22.40 7.90
C LYS A 96 0.88 -21.31 7.49
N MET A 97 0.40 -20.07 7.34
CA MET A 97 1.25 -18.93 6.96
C MET A 97 2.25 -18.59 8.06
N GLY A 98 3.52 -18.35 7.69
CA GLY A 98 4.51 -17.79 8.61
C GLY A 98 4.22 -16.32 8.95
N ALA A 99 4.72 -15.86 10.11
CA ALA A 99 4.40 -14.53 10.66
C ALA A 99 4.63 -13.37 9.67
N GLY A 100 5.71 -13.40 8.88
CA GLY A 100 5.98 -12.36 7.86
C GLY A 100 4.93 -12.30 6.75
N LYS A 101 4.42 -13.47 6.29
CA LYS A 101 3.32 -13.51 5.31
C LYS A 101 2.01 -13.03 5.94
N ILE A 102 1.73 -13.39 7.19
CA ILE A 102 0.56 -12.87 7.93
C ILE A 102 0.63 -11.34 8.02
N ALA A 103 1.76 -10.77 8.44
CA ALA A 103 1.94 -9.33 8.60
C ALA A 103 1.76 -8.57 7.28
N SER A 104 2.38 -9.04 6.19
CA SER A 104 2.19 -8.49 4.84
C SER A 104 0.71 -8.52 4.42
N GLN A 105 0.02 -9.64 4.63
CA GLN A 105 -1.38 -9.79 4.22
C GLN A 105 -2.34 -8.93 5.06
N CYS A 106 -2.09 -8.80 6.37
CA CYS A 106 -2.79 -7.84 7.22
C CYS A 106 -2.57 -6.39 6.76
N ALA A 107 -1.36 -6.02 6.33
CA ALA A 107 -1.08 -4.70 5.80
C ALA A 107 -1.81 -4.44 4.46
N HIS A 108 -1.83 -5.40 3.54
CA HIS A 108 -2.63 -5.32 2.30
C HIS A 108 -4.14 -5.20 2.59
N ALA A 109 -4.66 -5.96 3.54
CA ALA A 109 -6.08 -5.92 3.91
C ALA A 109 -6.48 -4.58 4.56
N ALA A 110 -5.60 -4.02 5.40
CA ALA A 110 -5.81 -2.72 6.03
C ALA A 110 -5.75 -1.55 5.02
N THR A 111 -4.75 -1.56 4.13
CA THR A 111 -4.58 -0.52 3.10
C THR A 111 -5.65 -0.58 2.02
N GLY A 112 -6.11 -1.78 1.63
CA GLY A 112 -7.24 -1.97 0.74
C GLY A 112 -8.53 -1.38 1.30
N LEU A 113 -8.90 -1.73 2.54
CA LEU A 113 -10.09 -1.19 3.20
C LEU A 113 -10.00 0.33 3.41
N TYR A 114 -8.82 0.86 3.71
CA TYR A 114 -8.57 2.30 3.79
C TYR A 114 -8.83 3.00 2.43
N ALA A 115 -8.29 2.46 1.34
CA ALA A 115 -8.47 3.01 0.00
C ALA A 115 -9.94 2.93 -0.47
N GLU A 116 -10.65 1.87 -0.11
CA GLU A 116 -12.07 1.74 -0.37
C GLU A 116 -12.87 2.81 0.37
N LEU A 117 -12.68 2.94 1.69
CA LEU A 117 -13.35 3.96 2.52
C LEU A 117 -12.99 5.39 2.12
N MET A 118 -11.78 5.63 1.60
CA MET A 118 -11.39 6.90 0.98
C MET A 118 -12.26 7.26 -0.24
N SER A 119 -12.94 6.32 -0.87
CA SER A 119 -13.89 6.59 -1.96
C SER A 119 -15.36 6.48 -1.52
N SER A 120 -15.70 5.53 -0.65
CA SER A 120 -17.08 5.21 -0.28
C SER A 120 -17.60 5.90 0.99
N ASN A 121 -16.77 6.06 2.03
CA ASN A 121 -17.22 6.61 3.32
C ASN A 121 -16.07 7.29 4.10
N ARG A 122 -15.68 8.49 3.65
CA ARG A 122 -14.64 9.30 4.33
C ARG A 122 -15.01 9.78 5.74
N GLY A 123 -16.30 9.83 6.08
CA GLY A 123 -16.75 10.23 7.42
C GLY A 123 -16.33 9.19 8.46
N LEU A 124 -16.72 7.94 8.23
CA LEU A 124 -16.33 6.78 9.05
C LEU A 124 -14.80 6.67 9.18
N LEU A 125 -14.09 6.82 8.06
CA LEU A 125 -12.63 6.72 8.05
C LEU A 125 -11.97 7.77 8.95
N ARG A 126 -12.37 9.04 8.83
CA ARG A 126 -11.84 10.13 9.66
C ARG A 126 -12.12 9.93 11.16
N GLN A 127 -13.29 9.39 11.50
CA GLN A 127 -13.61 9.10 12.89
C GLN A 127 -12.72 7.99 13.46
N TRP A 128 -12.44 6.93 12.68
CA TRP A 128 -11.49 5.89 13.07
C TRP A 128 -10.04 6.42 13.18
N GLU A 129 -9.62 7.31 12.28
CA GLU A 129 -8.31 8.00 12.37
C GLU A 129 -8.20 8.83 13.66
N GLN A 130 -9.24 9.59 14.00
CA GLN A 130 -9.30 10.42 15.22
C GLN A 130 -9.32 9.57 16.50
N LEU A 131 -9.90 8.37 16.46
CA LEU A 131 -9.91 7.41 17.56
C LEU A 131 -8.64 6.52 17.61
N GLY A 132 -7.52 7.01 17.08
CA GLY A 132 -6.23 6.33 17.19
C GLY A 132 -6.07 5.12 16.26
N GLN A 133 -6.92 4.99 15.23
CA GLN A 133 -6.82 4.00 14.15
C GLN A 133 -6.59 2.56 14.62
N ALA A 134 -7.33 2.12 15.63
CA ALA A 134 -7.17 0.81 16.28
C ALA A 134 -7.29 -0.36 15.29
N LYS A 135 -6.39 -1.35 15.43
CA LYS A 135 -6.30 -2.56 14.58
C LYS A 135 -6.15 -3.80 15.46
N ILE A 136 -7.06 -4.77 15.32
CA ILE A 136 -7.05 -6.04 16.06
C ILE A 136 -6.87 -7.18 15.06
N VAL A 137 -5.88 -8.05 15.26
CA VAL A 137 -5.71 -9.26 14.44
C VAL A 137 -6.36 -10.44 15.14
N LEU A 138 -7.31 -11.08 14.47
CA LEU A 138 -8.00 -12.29 14.90
C LEU A 138 -7.70 -13.44 13.93
N THR A 139 -8.15 -14.65 14.28
CA THR A 139 -7.98 -15.82 13.43
C THR A 139 -9.28 -16.59 13.25
N CYS A 140 -9.40 -17.29 12.11
CA CYS A 140 -10.48 -18.22 11.81
C CYS A 140 -9.89 -19.54 11.27
N LYS A 141 -10.63 -20.63 11.38
CA LYS A 141 -10.17 -21.98 11.07
C LYS A 141 -9.98 -22.18 9.56
N ASN A 142 -10.91 -21.70 8.74
CA ASN A 142 -10.95 -21.99 7.29
C ASN A 142 -11.77 -20.96 6.48
N GLN A 143 -11.84 -21.14 5.16
CA GLN A 143 -12.58 -20.26 4.25
C GLN A 143 -14.09 -20.19 4.55
N GLN A 144 -14.72 -21.27 5.01
CA GLN A 144 -16.15 -21.28 5.29
C GLN A 144 -16.48 -20.37 6.48
N GLU A 145 -15.64 -20.39 7.51
CA GLU A 145 -15.76 -19.48 8.65
C GLU A 145 -15.49 -18.03 8.24
N MET A 146 -14.44 -17.78 7.44
CA MET A 146 -14.16 -16.45 6.88
C MET A 146 -15.33 -15.88 6.07
N ASN A 147 -15.97 -16.69 5.22
CA ASN A 147 -17.15 -16.28 4.46
C ASN A 147 -18.31 -15.91 5.40
N ARG A 148 -18.64 -16.76 6.39
CA ARG A 148 -19.71 -16.46 7.35
C ARG A 148 -19.47 -15.14 8.11
N ILE A 149 -18.23 -14.85 8.48
CA ILE A 149 -17.87 -13.59 9.16
C ILE A 149 -18.06 -12.40 8.19
N LYS A 150 -17.57 -12.51 6.94
CA LYS A 150 -17.77 -11.50 5.89
C LYS A 150 -19.26 -11.24 5.65
N ASP A 151 -20.03 -12.28 5.36
CA ASP A 151 -21.46 -12.19 5.08
C ASP A 151 -22.19 -11.52 6.25
N THR A 152 -21.90 -11.92 7.51
CA THR A 152 -22.49 -11.31 8.71
C THR A 152 -22.14 -9.83 8.85
N ALA A 153 -20.93 -9.42 8.48
CA ALA A 153 -20.52 -8.02 8.50
C ALA A 153 -21.24 -7.21 7.40
N GLU A 154 -21.29 -7.70 6.17
CA GLU A 154 -21.99 -7.04 5.07
C GLU A 154 -23.49 -6.88 5.33
N HIS A 155 -24.16 -7.90 5.90
CA HIS A 155 -25.56 -7.81 6.33
C HIS A 155 -25.80 -6.77 7.43
N ARG A 156 -24.76 -6.37 8.17
CA ARG A 156 -24.80 -5.29 9.18
C ARG A 156 -24.37 -3.94 8.61
N GLY A 157 -24.08 -3.83 7.31
CA GLY A 157 -23.55 -2.62 6.69
C GLY A 157 -22.11 -2.29 7.12
N ILE A 158 -21.39 -3.26 7.67
CA ILE A 158 -19.98 -3.10 8.05
C ILE A 158 -19.11 -3.19 6.78
N PRO A 159 -18.22 -2.21 6.53
CA PRO A 159 -17.23 -2.29 5.45
C PRO A 159 -16.29 -3.50 5.62
N THR A 160 -16.13 -4.28 4.55
CA THR A 160 -15.21 -5.43 4.51
C THR A 160 -14.30 -5.38 3.29
N PHE A 161 -13.09 -5.90 3.41
CA PHE A 161 -12.14 -6.04 2.31
C PHE A 161 -11.47 -7.42 2.37
N ILE A 162 -11.45 -8.14 1.25
CA ILE A 162 -10.82 -9.46 1.13
C ILE A 162 -9.58 -9.35 0.25
N VAL A 163 -8.44 -9.82 0.75
CA VAL A 163 -7.26 -10.09 -0.08
C VAL A 163 -7.34 -11.56 -0.55
N ALA A 164 -7.10 -11.82 -1.83
CA ALA A 164 -6.99 -13.17 -2.39
C ALA A 164 -5.61 -13.44 -3.05
N ASP A 165 -4.95 -14.54 -2.68
CA ASP A 165 -3.64 -14.94 -3.23
C ASP A 165 -3.80 -15.78 -4.48
N ALA A 166 -2.83 -15.72 -5.39
CA ALA A 166 -2.84 -16.37 -6.72
C ALA A 166 -2.70 -17.91 -6.69
N GLY A 167 -3.16 -18.57 -5.62
CA GLY A 167 -3.18 -20.02 -5.47
C GLY A 167 -3.83 -20.58 -4.19
N ARG A 168 -4.12 -19.75 -3.18
CA ARG A 168 -4.89 -20.05 -1.94
C ARG A 168 -5.09 -18.76 -1.11
N THR A 169 -6.29 -18.16 -1.13
CA THR A 169 -6.75 -17.08 -0.20
C THR A 169 -6.33 -17.42 1.23
N GLN A 170 -5.64 -16.62 2.08
CA GLN A 170 -5.37 -15.18 2.26
C GLN A 170 -6.31 -14.49 3.30
N VAL A 171 -6.32 -13.16 3.47
CA VAL A 171 -6.78 -12.45 4.70
C VAL A 171 -8.03 -11.58 4.49
N CYS A 172 -8.87 -11.43 5.53
CA CYS A 172 -10.06 -10.58 5.56
C CYS A 172 -9.86 -9.38 6.50
N SER A 173 -10.36 -8.20 6.14
CA SER A 173 -10.40 -6.98 6.97
C SER A 173 -11.83 -6.48 7.12
N ILE A 174 -12.23 -6.07 8.32
CA ILE A 174 -13.60 -5.72 8.71
C ILE A 174 -13.54 -4.56 9.71
N ILE A 175 -14.20 -3.42 9.49
CA ILE A 175 -14.27 -2.34 10.51
C ILE A 175 -15.58 -2.43 11.28
N SER A 176 -15.52 -2.97 12.52
CA SER A 176 -16.71 -3.12 13.37
C SER A 176 -16.76 -2.06 14.46
N TRP A 177 -17.93 -1.45 14.61
CA TRP A 177 -18.36 -0.81 15.85
C TRP A 177 -18.56 -1.86 16.94
N PHE A 178 -18.47 -1.44 18.20
CA PHE A 178 -18.77 -2.20 19.43
C PHE A 178 -19.39 -1.28 20.47
#